data_AF-A0A920TWL6-F1
#
_entry.id   AF-A0A920TWL6-F1
#
_cell.length_a   1.000
_cell.length_b   1.000
_cell.length_c   1.000
_cell.angle_alpha   90.00
_cell.angle_beta   90.00
_cell.angle_gamma   90.00
#
_symmetry.space_group_name_H-M   'P 1'
#
loop_
_entity.id
_entity.type
_entity.pdbx_description
1 polymer ?
#
loop_
_entity_poly.entity_id
_entity_poly.type
_entity_poly.pdbx_seq_one_letter_code
_entity_poly.pdbx_strand_id
1 'polypeptide(L)'
;MEMDDPEEQQMFMQEMGLTKTGLDRMIATGYGLLELSTYFTAGEKETRAWTIPKNSKAPQAAGAIHSDFEKGFIRAEVYCLEDLKKYKTEAGIKEAGKLRIEGKEYIVQDGDIMHFRFNV
;
A
#
# COMPACT_ATOMS: atom_id res chain seq x y z
N MET A 1 20.54 -23.13 -6.43
CA MET A 1 19.85 -24.17 -5.64
C MET A 1 18.53 -23.56 -5.26
N GLU A 2 17.44 -24.04 -5.85
CA GLU A 2 16.13 -23.86 -5.22
C GLU A 2 16.19 -24.64 -3.91
N MET A 3 16.02 -23.94 -2.79
CA MET A 3 15.82 -24.55 -1.49
C MET A 3 14.33 -24.51 -1.28
N ASP A 4 13.65 -25.64 -1.45
CA ASP A 4 12.18 -25.66 -1.37
C ASP A 4 11.67 -25.55 0.07
N ASP A 5 12.55 -25.70 1.06
CA ASP A 5 12.23 -25.56 2.48
C ASP A 5 12.46 -24.13 2.99
N PRO A 6 11.39 -23.43 3.44
CA PRO A 6 11.50 -22.10 4.05
C PRO A 6 12.42 -22.04 5.28
N GLU A 7 12.49 -23.10 6.09
CA GLU A 7 13.34 -23.13 7.29
C GLU A 7 14.82 -23.19 6.90
N GLU A 8 15.19 -24.02 5.93
CA GLU A 8 16.55 -24.09 5.40
C GLU A 8 16.95 -22.76 4.75
N GLN A 9 16.05 -22.14 3.97
CA GLN A 9 16.29 -20.81 3.39
C GLN A 9 16.60 -19.77 4.48
N GLN A 10 15.84 -19.79 5.57
CA GLN A 10 16.00 -18.85 6.66
C GLN A 10 17.31 -19.08 7.42
N MET A 11 17.69 -20.33 7.69
CA MET A 11 18.97 -20.67 8.30
C MET A 11 20.15 -20.19 7.42
N PHE A 12 20.11 -20.48 6.13
CA PHE A 12 21.15 -20.04 5.18
C PHE A 12 21.28 -18.52 5.13
N MET A 13 20.15 -17.79 5.09
CA MET A 13 20.16 -16.33 5.16
C MET A 13 20.80 -15.82 6.46
N GLN A 14 20.51 -16.44 7.61
CA GLN A 14 21.09 -16.07 8.90
C GLN A 14 22.60 -16.32 8.96
N GLU A 15 23.06 -17.48 8.50
CA GLU A 15 24.49 -17.81 8.42
C GLU A 15 25.27 -16.83 7.55
N MET A 16 24.65 -16.34 6.47
CA MET A 16 25.22 -15.35 5.57
C MET A 16 25.05 -13.89 6.05
N GLY A 17 24.40 -13.66 7.20
CA GLY A 17 24.12 -12.32 7.73
C GLY A 17 23.13 -11.51 6.87
N LEU A 18 22.29 -12.18 6.09
CA LEU A 18 21.32 -11.57 5.18
C LEU A 18 19.93 -11.49 5.84
N THR A 19 19.33 -10.30 5.81
CA THR A 19 17.96 -10.06 6.30
C THR A 19 16.90 -10.10 5.19
N LYS A 20 17.34 -10.10 3.93
CA LYS A 20 16.50 -10.15 2.72
C LYS A 20 17.27 -10.84 1.61
N THR A 21 16.56 -11.52 0.73
CA THR A 21 17.17 -12.16 -0.44
C THR A 21 17.73 -11.11 -1.41
N GLY A 22 18.67 -11.51 -2.28
CA GLY A 22 19.16 -10.65 -3.35
C GLY A 22 18.05 -10.24 -4.32
N LEU A 23 17.10 -11.14 -4.57
CA LEU A 23 15.93 -10.89 -5.41
C LEU A 23 15.03 -9.81 -4.82
N ASP A 24 14.72 -9.86 -3.53
CA ASP A 24 13.91 -8.84 -2.84
C ASP A 24 14.55 -7.45 -2.94
N ARG A 25 15.87 -7.39 -2.74
CA ARG A 25 16.63 -6.13 -2.87
C ARG A 25 16.58 -5.61 -4.30
N MET A 26 16.73 -6.48 -5.29
CA MET A 26 16.67 -6.11 -6.71
C MET A 26 15.28 -5.58 -7.09
N ILE A 27 14.20 -6.27 -6.67
CA ILE A 27 12.82 -5.85 -6.90
C ILE A 27 12.56 -4.49 -6.26
N ALA A 28 12.89 -4.33 -4.97
CA ALA A 28 12.68 -3.07 -4.25
C ALA A 28 13.47 -1.91 -4.89
N THR A 29 14.71 -2.17 -5.33
CA THR A 29 15.53 -1.17 -6.03
C THR A 29 14.94 -0.79 -7.38
N GLY A 30 14.51 -1.77 -8.17
CA GLY A 30 13.85 -1.53 -9.45
C GLY A 30 12.54 -0.74 -9.30
N TYR A 31 11.73 -1.07 -8.30
CA TYR A 31 10.50 -0.37 -7.97
C TYR A 31 10.77 1.10 -7.59
N GLY A 32 11.82 1.33 -6.80
CA GLY A 32 12.27 2.68 -6.45
C GLY A 32 12.80 3.47 -7.65
N LEU A 33 13.55 2.80 -8.53
CA LEU A 33 14.14 3.37 -9.76
C LEU A 33 13.06 3.80 -10.76
N LEU A 34 11.99 3.02 -10.90
CA LEU A 34 10.83 3.33 -11.74
C LEU A 34 9.91 4.40 -11.14
N GLU A 35 10.29 4.98 -9.99
CA GLU A 35 9.51 5.95 -9.25
C GLU A 35 8.08 5.47 -8.98
N LEU A 36 7.94 4.23 -8.51
CA LEU A 36 6.65 3.65 -8.14
C LEU A 36 6.41 3.73 -6.63
N SER A 37 5.13 3.80 -6.27
CA SER A 37 4.61 3.71 -4.89
C SER A 37 3.48 2.70 -4.83
N THR A 38 3.30 2.08 -3.68
CA THR A 38 2.21 1.15 -3.40
C THR A 38 1.25 1.75 -2.39
N TYR A 39 -0.05 1.67 -2.65
CA TYR A 39 -1.09 1.88 -1.64
C TYR A 39 -1.94 0.61 -1.52
N PHE A 40 -2.78 0.54 -0.49
CA PHE A 40 -3.60 -0.62 -0.20
C PHE A 40 -5.08 -0.29 -0.17
N THR A 41 -5.90 -1.21 -0.67
CA THR A 41 -7.32 -1.29 -0.31
C THR A 41 -7.48 -2.45 0.66
N ALA A 42 -8.18 -2.23 1.78
CA ALA A 42 -8.46 -3.27 2.77
C ALA A 42 -9.96 -3.31 3.06
N GLY A 43 -10.60 -4.43 2.73
CA GLY A 43 -11.99 -4.72 3.07
C GLY A 43 -12.16 -6.19 3.46
N GLU A 44 -13.35 -6.56 3.94
CA GLU A 44 -13.62 -7.93 4.43
C GLU A 44 -13.34 -9.01 3.39
N LYS A 45 -13.60 -8.72 2.11
CA LYS A 45 -13.44 -9.68 1.01
C LYS A 45 -12.06 -9.67 0.38
N GLU A 46 -11.40 -8.52 0.35
CA GLU A 46 -10.14 -8.36 -0.38
C GLU A 46 -9.23 -7.36 0.31
N THR A 47 -7.96 -7.72 0.41
CA THR A 47 -6.86 -6.80 0.68
C THR A 47 -5.92 -6.84 -0.51
N ARG A 48 -5.65 -5.68 -1.11
CA ARG A 48 -4.88 -5.60 -2.35
C ARG A 48 -3.90 -4.44 -2.33
N ALA A 49 -2.71 -4.69 -2.88
CA ALA A 49 -1.69 -3.70 -3.17
C ALA A 49 -1.89 -3.15 -4.59
N TRP A 50 -1.86 -1.83 -4.72
CA TRP A 50 -2.01 -1.11 -5.98
C TRP A 50 -0.74 -0.32 -6.26
N THR A 51 -0.13 -0.59 -7.42
CA THR A 51 1.06 0.12 -7.90
C THR A 51 0.65 1.38 -8.65
N ILE A 52 1.22 2.52 -8.27
CA ILE A 52 1.00 3.82 -8.90
C ILE A 52 2.35 4.54 -9.09
N PRO A 53 2.47 5.47 -10.05
CA PRO A 53 3.60 6.39 -10.06
C PRO A 53 3.67 7.21 -8.77
N LYS A 54 4.87 7.49 -8.29
CA LYS A 54 5.10 8.45 -7.19
C LYS A 54 4.44 9.78 -7.53
N ASN A 55 3.99 10.46 -6.48
CA ASN A 55 3.28 11.74 -6.58
C ASN A 55 1.92 11.67 -7.29
N SER A 56 1.35 10.48 -7.52
CA SER A 56 0.00 10.35 -8.03
C SER A 56 -1.01 10.95 -7.04
N LYS A 57 -1.96 11.71 -7.57
CA LYS A 57 -3.07 12.27 -6.80
C LYS A 57 -4.11 11.19 -6.50
N ALA A 58 -4.91 11.39 -5.46
CA ALA A 58 -5.97 10.46 -5.05
C ALA A 58 -6.92 10.01 -6.18
N PRO A 59 -7.37 10.88 -7.12
CA PRO A 59 -8.19 10.43 -8.25
C PRO A 59 -7.45 9.48 -9.20
N GLN A 60 -6.17 9.73 -9.47
CA GLN A 60 -5.34 8.89 -10.34
C GLN A 60 -5.12 7.52 -9.69
N ALA A 61 -4.90 7.50 -8.36
CA ALA A 61 -4.79 6.26 -7.61
C ALA A 61 -6.10 5.45 -7.64
N ALA A 62 -7.26 6.11 -7.54
CA ALA A 62 -8.57 5.47 -7.72
C ALA A 62 -8.75 4.93 -9.15
N GLY A 63 -8.23 5.65 -10.15
CA GLY A 63 -8.19 5.24 -11.56
C GLY A 63 -7.46 3.93 -11.82
N ALA A 64 -6.43 3.62 -11.00
CA ALA A 64 -5.72 2.34 -11.06
C ALA A 64 -6.64 1.14 -10.75
N ILE A 65 -7.70 1.36 -9.96
CA ILE A 65 -8.75 0.35 -9.70
C ILE A 65 -9.69 0.24 -10.88
N HIS A 66 -10.23 1.38 -11.31
CA HIS A 66 -11.12 1.48 -12.47
C HIS A 66 -11.18 2.92 -12.97
N SER A 67 -11.22 3.11 -14.30
CA SER A 67 -11.22 4.45 -14.91
C SER A 67 -12.42 5.32 -14.52
N ASP A 68 -13.57 4.71 -14.21
CA ASP A 68 -14.75 5.43 -13.73
C ASP A 68 -14.57 6.01 -12.32
N PHE A 69 -13.73 5.41 -11.47
CA PHE A 69 -13.49 5.93 -10.12
C PHE A 69 -12.70 7.24 -10.17
N GLU A 70 -11.79 7.37 -11.14
CA GLU A 70 -11.06 8.62 -11.37
C GLU A 70 -12.00 9.74 -11.82
N LYS A 71 -12.88 9.45 -12.80
CA LYS A 71 -13.86 10.42 -13.32
C LYS A 71 -14.89 10.82 -12.25
N GLY A 72 -15.38 9.83 -11.51
CA GLY A 72 -16.40 9.98 -10.47
C GLY A 72 -15.85 10.39 -9.10
N PHE A 73 -14.54 10.61 -8.95
CA PHE A 73 -13.91 10.80 -7.64
C PHE A 73 -14.55 11.93 -6.84
N ILE A 74 -14.94 11.61 -5.59
CA ILE A 74 -15.45 12.57 -4.61
C ILE A 74 -14.37 12.87 -3.57
N ARG A 75 -13.86 11.83 -2.89
CA ARG A 75 -12.87 11.92 -1.80
C ARG A 75 -12.26 10.55 -1.51
N ALA A 76 -11.16 10.52 -0.77
CA ALA A 76 -10.58 9.31 -0.21
C ALA A 76 -10.60 9.33 1.32
N GLU A 77 -10.99 8.23 1.94
CA GLU A 77 -10.73 7.94 3.36
C GLU A 77 -9.35 7.28 3.45
N VAL A 78 -8.43 7.86 4.22
CA VAL A 78 -7.00 7.46 4.23
C VAL A 78 -6.49 7.30 5.65
N TYR A 79 -5.77 6.20 5.90
CA TYR A 79 -4.99 5.96 7.11
C TYR A 79 -3.72 5.17 6.77
N CYS A 80 -2.74 5.13 7.66
CA CYS A 80 -1.49 4.38 7.42
C CYS A 80 -1.41 3.09 8.24
N LEU A 81 -0.46 2.23 7.86
CA LEU A 81 -0.22 0.96 8.54
C LEU A 81 0.19 1.13 10.01
N GLU A 82 0.92 2.20 10.34
CA GLU A 82 1.32 2.52 11.72
C GLU A 82 0.11 2.77 12.61
N ASP A 83 -0.87 3.52 12.10
CA ASP A 83 -2.13 3.77 12.80
C ASP A 83 -2.93 2.48 12.95
N LEU A 84 -2.99 1.62 11.92
CA LEU A 84 -3.64 0.31 12.03
C LEU A 84 -2.97 -0.60 13.06
N LYS A 85 -1.62 -0.62 13.11
CA LYS A 85 -0.88 -1.39 14.12
C LYS A 85 -1.14 -0.89 15.53
N LYS A 86 -1.33 0.42 15.71
CA LYS A 86 -1.55 1.07 17.00
C LYS A 86 -2.99 0.92 17.49
N TYR A 87 -3.97 1.26 16.64
CA TYR A 87 -5.39 1.35 16.99
C TYR A 87 -6.19 0.09 16.65
N LYS A 88 -5.56 -0.90 16.00
CA LYS A 88 -6.03 -2.28 15.72
C LYS A 88 -7.20 -2.41 14.75
N THR A 89 -8.11 -1.44 14.72
CA THR A 89 -9.31 -1.45 13.88
C THR A 89 -9.52 -0.09 13.22
N GLU A 90 -10.19 -0.07 12.07
CA GLU A 90 -10.55 1.19 11.39
C GLU A 90 -11.45 2.07 12.29
N ALA A 91 -12.34 1.45 13.06
CA ALA A 91 -13.15 2.15 14.06
C ALA A 91 -12.26 2.85 15.11
N GLY A 92 -11.24 2.16 15.65
CA GLY A 92 -10.30 2.74 16.59
C GLY A 92 -9.46 3.88 15.98
N ILE A 93 -9.05 3.75 14.71
CA ILE A 93 -8.35 4.81 13.98
C ILE A 93 -9.25 6.05 13.83
N LYS A 94 -10.53 5.85 13.50
CA LYS A 94 -11.52 6.92 13.36
C LYS A 94 -11.79 7.63 14.69
N GLU A 95 -12.00 6.88 15.77
CA GLU A 95 -12.19 7.42 17.12
C GLU A 95 -10.96 8.22 17.61
N ALA A 96 -9.76 7.77 17.23
CA ALA A 96 -8.52 8.49 17.50
C ALA A 96 -8.28 9.73 16.61
N GLY A 97 -9.20 10.04 15.68
CA GLY A 97 -9.08 11.17 14.75
C GLY A 97 -7.97 11.01 13.72
N LYS A 98 -7.57 9.77 13.42
CA LYS A 98 -6.48 9.44 12.48
C LYS A 98 -6.95 9.06 11.10
N LEU A 99 -8.24 8.74 10.94
CA LEU A 99 -8.84 8.54 9.62
C LEU A 99 -9.00 9.91 8.95
N ARG A 100 -8.20 10.16 7.90
CA ARG A 100 -8.22 11.41 7.16
C ARG A 100 -9.21 11.34 6.00
N ILE A 101 -9.81 12.48 5.70
CA ILE A 101 -10.64 12.66 4.51
C ILE A 101 -9.89 13.56 3.55
N GLU A 102 -9.44 12.98 2.45
CA GLU A 102 -8.55 13.62 1.52
C GLU A 102 -9.25 13.94 0.19
N GLY A 103 -8.89 15.10 -0.37
CA GLY A 103 -9.47 15.64 -1.59
C GLY A 103 -8.69 15.28 -2.86
N LYS A 104 -9.10 15.89 -3.98
CA LYS A 104 -8.50 15.65 -5.31
C LYS A 104 -7.01 15.99 -5.40
N GLU A 105 -6.55 16.93 -4.57
CA GLU A 105 -5.16 17.40 -4.56
C GLU A 105 -4.25 16.58 -3.64
N TYR A 106 -4.80 15.63 -2.88
CA TYR A 106 -4.00 14.77 -2.01
C TYR A 106 -3.05 13.91 -2.83
N ILE A 107 -1.77 13.95 -2.47
CA ILE A 107 -0.73 13.11 -3.03
C ILE A 107 -0.67 11.84 -2.19
N VAL A 108 -0.92 10.70 -2.83
CA VAL A 108 -0.93 9.39 -2.18
C VAL A 108 0.47 9.07 -1.66
N GLN A 109 0.55 8.65 -0.39
CA GLN A 109 1.80 8.25 0.24
C GLN A 109 1.98 6.72 0.12
N ASP A 110 3.24 6.30 0.04
CA ASP A 110 3.57 4.88 0.05
C ASP A 110 3.08 4.23 1.35
N GLY A 111 2.36 3.12 1.23
CA GLY A 111 1.76 2.42 2.36
C GLY A 111 0.42 2.98 2.85
N ASP A 112 -0.13 4.02 2.22
CA ASP A 112 -1.49 4.48 2.53
C ASP A 112 -2.50 3.33 2.34
N ILE A 113 -3.43 3.23 3.28
CA ILE A 113 -4.60 2.37 3.19
C ILE A 113 -5.79 3.28 2.87
N MET A 114 -6.43 3.03 1.72
CA MET A 114 -7.36 3.96 1.11
C MET A 114 -8.72 3.31 0.81
N HIS A 115 -9.78 4.08 1.02
CA HIS A 115 -11.12 3.78 0.55
C HIS A 115 -11.64 4.99 -0.25
N PHE A 116 -11.87 4.79 -1.55
CA PHE A 116 -12.36 5.83 -2.45
C PHE A 116 -13.89 5.94 -2.44
N ARG A 117 -14.39 7.16 -2.34
CA ARG A 117 -15.80 7.49 -2.60
C ARG A 117 -15.89 8.12 -3.99
N PHE A 118 -16.79 7.62 -4.81
CA PHE A 118 -17.02 8.09 -6.17
C PHE A 118 -18.51 8.06 -6.50
N ASN A 119 -18.91 8.88 -7.47
CA ASN A 119 -20.25 8.82 -8.05
C ASN A 119 -20.21 7.93 -9.31
N VAL A 120 -21.27 7.14 -9.51
CA VAL A 120 -21.49 6.32 -10.71
C VAL A 120 -22.53 7.00 -11.59
#